data_AF-A0A1H7GTU4-F1
#
_entry.id   AF-A0A1H7GTU4-F1
#
_cell.length_a   1.000
_cell.length_b   1.000
_cell.length_c   1.000
_cell.angle_alpha   90.00
_cell.angle_beta   90.00
_cell.angle_gamma   90.00
#
_symmetry.space_group_name_H-M   'P 1'
#
loop_
_entity.id
_entity.type
_entity.pdbx_description
1 polymer ?
#
loop_
_entity_poly.entity_id
_entity_poly.type
_entity_poly.pdbx_seq_one_letter_code
_entity_poly.pdbx_strand_id
1 'polypeptide(L)'
;MTLVWVAAYSMLSAGAALAMVRVWLGPSLLDRVVATETLLAIIAAGVAVYAALARDSAVVPVLLVVALLGFVGAVSVVRYVGGMLLMSGDDDGQGAGLPPAAEQSTEGR
;
A
#
# COMPACT_ATOMS: atom_id res chain seq x y z
N MET A 1 -11.97 34.85 -0.56
CA MET A 1 -12.53 33.49 -0.42
C MET A 1 -12.40 32.69 -1.72
N THR A 2 -12.77 33.24 -2.88
CA THR A 2 -12.58 32.60 -4.20
C THR A 2 -11.13 32.22 -4.51
N LEU A 3 -10.16 33.07 -4.17
CA LEU A 3 -8.75 32.78 -4.42
C LEU A 3 -8.25 31.53 -3.67
N VAL A 4 -8.73 31.31 -2.45
CA VAL A 4 -8.39 30.13 -1.63
C VAL A 4 -8.97 28.85 -2.25
N TRP A 5 -10.22 28.92 -2.74
CA TRP A 5 -10.83 27.81 -3.50
C TRP A 5 -9.98 27.45 -4.71
N VAL A 6 -9.69 28.43 -5.57
CA VAL A 6 -8.95 28.19 -6.81
C VAL A 6 -7.56 27.64 -6.52
N ALA A 7 -6.84 28.21 -5.55
CA ALA A 7 -5.52 27.72 -5.16
C ALA A 7 -5.57 26.27 -4.65
N ALA A 8 -6.45 25.97 -3.69
CA ALA A 8 -6.56 24.63 -3.10
C ALA A 8 -6.92 23.56 -4.15
N TYR A 9 -7.96 23.80 -4.95
CA TYR A 9 -8.37 22.84 -5.98
C TYR A 9 -7.34 22.73 -7.10
N SER A 10 -6.66 23.81 -7.49
CA SER A 10 -5.59 23.72 -8.49
C SER A 10 -4.42 22.84 -8.04
N MET A 11 -3.99 22.98 -6.77
CA MET A 11 -2.92 22.15 -6.21
C MET A 11 -3.33 20.69 -6.06
N LEU A 12 -4.57 20.44 -5.62
CA LEU A 12 -5.12 19.08 -5.52
C LEU A 12 -5.27 18.43 -6.90
N SER A 13 -5.77 19.15 -7.90
CA SER A 13 -5.89 18.66 -9.27
C SER A 13 -4.53 18.36 -9.90
N ALA A 14 -3.53 19.21 -9.66
CA ALA A 14 -2.16 18.94 -10.10
C ALA A 14 -1.59 17.68 -9.43
N GLY A 15 -1.78 17.54 -8.12
CA GLY A 15 -1.40 16.33 -7.38
C GLY A 15 -2.12 15.08 -7.89
N ALA A 16 -3.42 15.16 -8.16
CA ALA A 16 -4.22 14.06 -8.69
C ALA A 16 -3.72 13.63 -10.07
N ALA A 17 -3.40 14.58 -10.95
CA ALA A 17 -2.83 14.30 -12.26
C ALA A 17 -1.48 13.59 -12.15
N LEU A 18 -0.59 14.04 -11.26
CA LEU A 18 0.70 13.38 -11.01
C LEU A 18 0.53 11.97 -10.45
N ALA A 19 -0.39 11.78 -9.49
CA ALA A 19 -0.70 10.46 -8.94
C ALA A 19 -1.26 9.53 -10.03
N MET A 20 -2.15 10.03 -10.89
CA MET A 20 -2.68 9.29 -12.03
C MET A 20 -1.54 8.83 -12.95
N VAL A 21 -0.66 9.74 -13.36
CA VAL A 21 0.52 9.43 -14.19
C VAL A 21 1.37 8.33 -13.53
N ARG A 22 1.56 8.38 -12.21
CA ARG A 22 2.29 7.36 -11.45
C ARG A 22 1.60 5.99 -11.47
N VAL A 23 0.28 5.93 -11.37
CA VAL A 23 -0.49 4.68 -11.47
C VAL A 23 -0.26 3.99 -12.83
N TRP A 24 -0.19 4.76 -13.92
CA TRP A 24 0.01 4.23 -15.27
C TRP A 24 1.46 3.83 -15.55
N LEU A 25 2.43 4.69 -15.23
CA LEU A 25 3.84 4.47 -15.56
C LEU A 25 4.61 3.70 -14.48
N GLY A 26 3.97 3.32 -13.37
CA GLY A 26 4.62 2.65 -12.24
C GLY A 26 5.32 1.35 -12.64
N PRO A 27 6.65 1.20 -12.37
CA PRO A 27 7.41 0.02 -12.74
C PRO A 27 7.13 -1.20 -11.85
N SER A 28 6.73 -0.97 -10.58
CA SER A 28 6.40 -2.04 -9.64
C SER A 28 4.92 -2.00 -9.25
N LEU A 29 4.35 -3.16 -8.89
CA LEU A 29 2.97 -3.25 -8.40
C LEU A 29 2.78 -2.43 -7.13
N LEU A 30 3.74 -2.48 -6.21
CA LEU A 30 3.74 -1.71 -4.95
C LEU A 30 3.59 -0.22 -5.20
N ASP A 31 4.30 0.28 -6.20
CA ASP A 31 4.30 1.70 -6.53
C ASP A 31 2.97 2.16 -7.14
N ARG A 32 2.35 1.33 -7.99
CA ARG A 32 1.00 1.60 -8.51
C ARG A 32 -0.05 1.63 -7.38
N VAL A 33 0.09 0.72 -6.42
CA VAL A 33 -0.76 0.65 -5.23
C VAL A 33 -0.59 1.90 -4.37
N VAL A 34 0.64 2.31 -4.06
CA VAL A 34 0.93 3.52 -3.30
C VAL A 34 0.41 4.77 -4.04
N ALA A 35 0.55 4.82 -5.36
CA ALA A 35 -0.01 5.91 -6.17
C ALA A 35 -1.55 5.98 -6.09
N THR A 36 -2.21 4.82 -6.04
CA THR A 36 -3.67 4.72 -5.89
C THR A 36 -4.12 5.19 -4.51
N GLU A 37 -3.40 4.80 -3.45
CA GLU A 37 -3.64 5.30 -2.08
C GLU A 37 -3.42 6.81 -1.98
N THR A 38 -2.39 7.34 -2.65
CA THR A 38 -2.14 8.77 -2.70
C THR A 38 -3.29 9.50 -3.40
N LEU A 39 -3.82 8.94 -4.49
CA LEU A 39 -4.99 9.49 -5.17
C LEU A 39 -6.22 9.52 -4.25
N LEU A 40 -6.44 8.45 -3.47
CA LEU A 40 -7.51 8.40 -2.48
C LEU A 40 -7.35 9.48 -1.41
N ALA A 41 -6.13 9.71 -0.91
CA ALA A 41 -5.83 10.77 0.04
C ALA A 41 -6.09 12.18 -0.54
N ILE A 42 -5.78 12.40 -1.82
CA ILE A 42 -6.06 13.66 -2.52
C ILE A 42 -7.57 13.90 -2.65
N ILE A 43 -8.35 12.85 -2.96
CA ILE A 43 -9.81 12.91 -2.98
C ILE A 43 -10.35 13.29 -1.60
N ALA A 44 -9.86 12.63 -0.54
CA ALA A 44 -10.23 12.94 0.84
C ALA A 44 -9.92 14.41 1.20
N ALA A 45 -8.74 14.90 0.81
CA ALA A 45 -8.37 16.30 1.01
C ALA A 45 -9.29 17.27 0.26
N GLY A 46 -9.71 16.95 -0.97
CA GLY A 46 -10.67 17.75 -1.72
C GLY A 46 -12.05 17.84 -1.06
N VAL A 47 -12.53 16.73 -0.49
CA VAL A 47 -13.78 16.70 0.30
C VAL A 47 -13.62 17.49 1.60
N ALA A 48 -12.45 17.42 2.24
CA ALA A 48 -12.18 18.17 3.47
C ALA A 48 -12.14 19.68 3.23
N VAL A 49 -11.51 20.11 2.13
CA VAL A 49 -11.51 21.50 1.67
C VAL A 49 -12.93 21.98 1.41
N TYR A 50 -13.75 21.15 0.73
CA TYR A 50 -15.17 21.45 0.51
C TYR A 50 -15.91 21.63 1.83
N ALA A 51 -15.79 20.69 2.78
CA ALA A 51 -16.42 20.74 4.09
C ALA A 51 -16.07 22.02 4.86
N ALA A 52 -14.78 22.34 4.91
CA ALA A 52 -14.26 23.48 5.65
C ALA A 52 -14.76 24.82 5.09
N LEU A 53 -14.84 24.93 3.77
CA LEU A 53 -15.24 26.17 3.09
C LEU A 53 -16.76 26.32 2.97
N ALA A 54 -17.49 25.22 2.78
CA ALA A 54 -18.96 25.20 2.75
C ALA A 54 -19.58 25.35 4.14
N ARG A 55 -18.79 25.17 5.21
CA ARG A 55 -19.26 25.14 6.62
C ARG A 55 -20.34 24.08 6.84
N ASP A 56 -20.29 23.01 6.05
CA ASP A 56 -21.24 21.91 6.10
C ASP A 56 -20.56 20.67 6.69
N SER A 57 -21.04 20.25 7.87
CA SER A 57 -20.53 19.08 8.59
C SER A 57 -21.08 17.77 8.06
N ALA A 58 -22.09 17.79 7.18
CA ALA A 58 -22.73 16.59 6.65
C ALA A 58 -21.76 15.68 5.87
N VAL A 59 -20.65 16.23 5.37
CA VAL A 59 -19.61 15.49 4.64
C VAL A 59 -18.49 14.94 5.54
N VAL A 60 -18.47 15.28 6.84
CA VAL A 60 -17.46 14.76 7.79
C VAL A 60 -17.53 13.23 7.96
N PRO A 61 -18.71 12.58 8.03
CA PRO A 61 -18.79 11.12 8.03
C PRO A 61 -18.19 10.47 6.78
N VAL A 62 -18.31 11.13 5.62
CA VAL A 62 -17.68 10.65 4.36
C VAL A 62 -16.17 10.66 4.49
N LEU A 63 -15.58 11.71 5.06
CA LEU A 63 -14.14 11.79 5.33
C LEU A 63 -13.68 10.65 6.24
N LEU A 64 -14.47 10.32 7.26
CA LEU A 64 -14.15 9.22 8.18
C LEU A 64 -14.12 7.88 7.44
N VAL A 65 -15.11 7.59 6.59
CA VAL A 65 -15.14 6.37 5.77
C VAL A 65 -13.95 6.31 4.81
N VAL A 66 -13.62 7.42 4.14
CA VAL A 66 -12.50 7.46 3.19
C VAL A 66 -11.15 7.29 3.91
N ALA A 67 -10.98 7.90 5.08
CA ALA A 67 -9.77 7.73 5.89
C ALA A 67 -9.59 6.27 6.35
N LEU A 68 -10.67 5.62 6.78
CA LEU A 68 -10.66 4.20 7.11
C LEU A 68 -10.33 3.34 5.88
N LEU A 69 -10.88 3.68 4.72
CA LEU A 69 -10.60 2.98 3.47
C LEU A 69 -9.12 3.04 3.11
N GLY A 70 -8.49 4.22 3.17
CA GLY A 70 -7.06 4.36 2.87
C GLY A 70 -6.16 3.64 3.89
N PHE A 71 -6.54 3.66 5.16
CA PHE A 71 -5.83 2.89 6.19
C PHE A 71 -5.90 1.38 5.91
N VAL A 72 -7.10 0.86 5.63
CA VAL A 72 -7.31 -0.56 5.32
C VAL A 72 -6.56 -0.95 4.05
N GLY A 73 -6.55 -0.09 3.03
CA GLY A 73 -5.77 -0.26 1.80
C GLY A 73 -4.28 -0.46 2.08
N ALA A 74 -3.65 0.47 2.81
CA ALA A 74 -2.24 0.37 3.18
C ALA A 74 -1.92 -0.91 3.99
N VAL A 75 -2.75 -1.26 4.98
CA VAL A 75 -2.55 -2.46 5.81
C VAL A 75 -2.68 -3.75 5.00
N SER A 76 -3.66 -3.81 4.08
CA SER A 76 -3.88 -4.98 3.23
C SER A 76 -2.67 -5.29 2.37
N VAL A 77 -2.03 -4.24 1.84
CA VAL A 77 -0.84 -4.34 0.99
C VAL A 77 0.36 -4.84 1.79
N VAL A 78 0.57 -4.30 2.99
CA VAL A 78 1.65 -4.76 3.88
C VAL A 78 1.48 -6.23 4.24
N ARG A 79 0.25 -6.68 4.54
CA ARG A 79 -0.02 -8.08 4.86
C ARG A 79 0.23 -9.01 3.67
N TYR A 80 -0.20 -8.61 2.49
CA TYR A 80 0.05 -9.36 1.27
C TYR A 80 1.55 -9.52 0.99
N VAL A 81 2.31 -8.43 1.09
CA VAL A 81 3.75 -8.42 0.83
C VAL A 81 4.52 -9.18 1.91
N GLY A 82 4.18 -8.97 3.18
CA GLY A 82 4.79 -9.68 4.30
C GLY A 82 4.57 -11.20 4.22
N GLY A 83 3.38 -11.63 3.77
CA GLY A 83 3.10 -13.05 3.53
C GLY A 83 4.00 -13.67 2.46
N MET A 84 4.28 -12.94 1.38
CA MET A 84 5.22 -13.41 0.35
C MET A 84 6.64 -13.57 0.89
N LEU A 85 7.11 -12.67 1.74
CA LEU A 85 8.46 -12.71 2.30
C LEU A 85 8.70 -13.92 3.22
N LEU A 86 7.69 -14.34 3.98
CA LEU A 86 7.78 -15.53 4.84
C LEU A 86 7.88 -16.82 4.02
N MET A 87 7.21 -16.89 2.86
CA MET A 87 7.23 -18.08 2.02
C MET A 87 8.52 -18.23 1.21
N SER A 88 9.19 -17.12 0.90
CA SER A 88 10.49 -17.13 0.22
C SER A 88 11.69 -17.50 1.12
N GLY A 89 11.50 -17.69 2.43
CA GLY A 89 12.57 -17.96 3.39
C GLY A 89 12.79 -19.43 3.76
N ASP A 90 12.14 -20.38 3.08
CA ASP A 90 12.16 -21.81 3.44
C ASP A 90 12.97 -22.69 2.45
N ASP A 91 13.81 -22.08 1.61
CA ASP A 91 14.65 -22.79 0.61
C ASP A 91 16.16 -22.51 0.78
N ASP A 92 16.58 -22.21 2.02
CA ASP A 92 17.98 -22.11 2.42
C ASP A 92 18.54 -23.50 2.80
N GLY A 93 18.58 -24.42 1.83
CA GLY A 93 19.61 -25.46 1.81
C GLY A 93 19.53 -26.61 2.82
N GLN A 94 18.38 -27.25 3.03
CA GLN A 94 18.32 -28.65 3.50
C GLN A 94 18.79 -29.65 2.40
N GLY A 95 19.96 -29.38 1.82
CA GLY A 95 20.89 -30.37 1.28
C GLY A 95 21.99 -30.70 2.29
N ALA A 96 21.74 -30.47 3.59
CA ALA A 96 22.58 -30.95 4.67
C ALA A 96 22.63 -32.48 4.59
N GLY A 97 23.73 -32.99 4.02
CA GLY A 97 24.03 -34.41 3.96
C GLY A 97 23.74 -35.04 5.31
N LEU A 98 22.77 -35.96 5.31
CA LEU A 98 22.53 -36.81 6.46
C LEU A 98 23.86 -37.48 6.84
N PRO A 99 24.23 -37.47 8.13
CA PRO A 99 25.48 -38.05 8.58
C PRO A 99 25.58 -39.54 8.18
N PRO A 100 26.81 -40.06 7.95
CA PRO A 100 27.08 -41.43 7.51
C PRO A 100 26.76 -42.45 8.62
N ALA A 101 25.50 -42.60 8.98
CA ALA A 101 25.02 -43.54 9.97
C ALA A 101 24.57 -44.88 9.36
N ALA A 102 24.93 -45.15 8.10
CA ALA A 102 24.52 -46.36 7.37
C ALA A 102 25.68 -47.30 6.98
N GLU A 103 26.91 -47.10 7.48
CA GLU A 103 28.08 -47.93 7.11
C GLU A 103 28.70 -48.77 8.24
N GLN A 104 28.02 -49.01 9.36
CA GLN A 104 28.59 -49.82 10.45
C GLN A 104 27.61 -50.90 10.96
N SER A 105 27.25 -51.86 10.12
CA SER A 105 26.71 -53.16 10.59
C SER A 105 26.97 -54.34 9.65
N THR A 106 27.81 -54.19 8.63
CA THR A 106 28.23 -55.28 7.75
C THR A 106 29.74 -55.37 7.67
N GLU A 107 30.43 -55.52 8.80
CA GLU A 107 31.82 -56.00 8.79
C GLU A 107 32.13 -56.73 10.11
N GLY A 108 32.09 -58.07 10.05
CA GLY A 108 32.71 -58.98 11.02
C GLY A 108 31.94 -59.21 12.32
N ARG A 109 32.00 -60.37 12.96
CA ARG A 109 32.65 -61.65 12.70
C ARG A 109 32.16 -62.58 13.82
#